data_AF-A0ABC8CIX3-F1
#
_entry.id   AF-A0ABC8CIX3-F1
#
_cell.length_a   1.000
_cell.length_b   1.000
_cell.length_c   1.000
_cell.angle_alpha   90.00
_cell.angle_beta   90.00
_cell.angle_gamma   90.00
#
_symmetry.space_group_name_H-M   'P 1'
#
loop_
_entity.id
_entity.type
_entity.pdbx_description
1 polymer ?
#
loop_
_entity_poly.entity_id
_entity_poly.type
_entity_poly.pdbx_seq_one_letter_code
_entity_poly.pdbx_strand_id
1 'polypeptide(L)'
;MTFEPGARALAKVQRSSPAAVNYVAVDIASYETADEIREFLAGNGASSLVFASDTDTRLITAYRINQVSTAVILDAAGTEVFRAVEPGAA
;
A
#
# COMPACT_ATOMS: atom_id res chain seq x y z
N MET A 1 9.95 -10.34 11.18
CA MET A 1 9.11 -9.28 10.58
C MET A 1 9.98 -8.43 9.69
N THR A 2 9.69 -8.41 8.39
CA THR A 2 10.45 -7.62 7.41
C THR A 2 9.98 -6.17 7.44
N PHE A 3 10.92 -5.25 7.35
CA PHE A 3 10.67 -3.82 7.29
C PHE A 3 10.44 -3.42 5.83
N GLU A 4 9.31 -2.78 5.54
CA GLU A 4 9.01 -2.28 4.21
C GLU A 4 8.97 -0.75 4.28
N PRO A 5 10.00 -0.05 3.79
CA PRO A 5 10.07 1.39 3.91
C PRO A 5 8.90 2.10 3.20
N GLY A 6 8.28 1.47 2.19
CA GLY A 6 7.05 1.93 1.54
C GLY A 6 5.86 2.13 2.50
N ALA A 7 5.54 1.17 3.37
CA ALA A 7 4.43 1.29 4.33
C ALA A 7 4.67 2.44 5.33
N ARG A 8 5.92 2.57 5.81
CA ARG A 8 6.32 3.66 6.71
C ARG A 8 6.27 5.02 6.00
N ALA A 9 6.73 5.09 4.75
CA ALA A 9 6.70 6.30 3.95
C ALA A 9 5.26 6.77 3.74
N LEU A 10 4.35 5.86 3.35
CA LEU A 10 2.93 6.16 3.19
C LEU A 10 2.30 6.69 4.48
N ALA A 11 2.58 6.06 5.62
CA ALA A 11 2.11 6.54 6.92
C ALA A 11 2.67 7.93 7.29
N LYS A 12 3.91 8.25 6.90
CA LYS A 12 4.48 9.59 7.09
C LYS A 12 3.73 10.64 6.25
N VAL A 13 3.42 10.33 4.99
CA VAL A 13 2.64 11.23 4.12
C VAL A 13 1.23 11.43 4.68
N GLN A 14 0.55 10.35 5.07
CA GLN A 14 -0.77 10.43 5.72
C GLN A 14 -0.73 11.36 6.94
N ARG A 15 0.26 11.22 7.83
CA ARG A 15 0.39 12.08 9.01
C ARG A 15 0.62 13.55 8.67
N SER A 16 1.38 13.85 7.62
CA SER A 16 1.63 15.25 7.20
C SER A 16 0.45 15.89 6.46
N SER A 17 -0.43 15.09 5.85
CA SER A 17 -1.53 15.59 5.03
C SER A 17 -2.76 14.67 5.07
N PRO A 18 -3.39 14.49 6.24
CA PRO A 18 -4.35 13.42 6.47
C PRO A 18 -5.65 13.54 5.64
N ALA A 19 -6.00 14.76 5.21
CA ALA A 19 -7.22 15.04 4.45
C ALA A 19 -6.96 15.34 2.96
N ALA A 20 -5.72 15.24 2.49
CA ALA A 20 -5.39 15.57 1.10
C ALA A 20 -5.90 14.52 0.10
N VAL A 21 -5.82 13.25 0.48
CA VAL A 21 -6.25 12.08 -0.31
C VAL A 21 -6.65 10.94 0.62
N ASN A 22 -7.22 9.89 0.06
CA ASN A 22 -7.34 8.60 0.74
C ASN A 22 -6.00 7.85 0.67
N TYR A 23 -5.60 7.23 1.77
CA TYR A 23 -4.36 6.45 1.87
C TYR A 23 -4.72 5.00 2.15
N VAL A 24 -4.33 4.09 1.26
CA VAL A 24 -4.67 2.66 1.36
C VAL A 24 -3.40 1.83 1.16
N ALA A 25 -3.13 0.92 2.09
CA ALA A 25 -2.18 -0.16 1.87
C ALA A 25 -2.89 -1.34 1.19
N VAL A 26 -2.28 -1.95 0.19
CA VAL A 26 -2.84 -3.12 -0.48
C VAL A 26 -1.88 -4.28 -0.25
N ASP A 27 -2.36 -5.30 0.45
CA ASP A 27 -1.69 -6.58 0.51
C ASP A 27 -2.17 -7.46 -0.66
N ILE A 28 -1.25 -8.23 -1.24
CA ILE A 28 -1.47 -9.07 -2.42
C ILE A 28 -1.16 -10.54 -2.14
N ALA A 29 -0.67 -10.85 -0.94
CA ALA A 29 -0.35 -12.22 -0.55
C ALA A 29 -1.65 -12.95 -0.19
N SER A 30 -2.08 -13.87 -1.07
CA SER A 30 -3.37 -14.57 -0.92
C SER A 30 -3.50 -15.43 0.34
N TYR A 31 -2.40 -15.67 1.05
CA TYR A 31 -2.34 -16.45 2.27
C TYR A 31 -2.27 -15.61 3.55
N GLU A 32 -2.07 -14.29 3.46
CA GLU A 32 -1.99 -13.42 4.64
C GLU A 32 -3.37 -13.14 5.23
N THR A 33 -3.44 -13.21 6.56
CA THR A 33 -4.63 -12.86 7.33
C THR A 33 -4.67 -11.37 7.62
N ALA A 34 -5.87 -10.87 7.92
CA ALA A 34 -6.05 -9.47 8.33
C ALA A 34 -5.24 -9.11 9.59
N ASP A 35 -4.99 -10.06 10.50
CA ASP A 35 -4.21 -9.80 11.72
C ASP A 35 -2.72 -9.71 11.43
N GLU A 36 -2.19 -10.53 10.53
CA GLU A 36 -0.80 -10.43 10.06
C GLU A 36 -0.54 -9.09 9.36
N ILE A 37 -1.47 -8.64 8.51
CA ILE A 37 -1.38 -7.32 7.87
C ILE A 37 -1.38 -6.19 8.90
N ARG A 38 -2.25 -6.26 9.92
CA ARG A 38 -2.30 -5.27 11.01
C ARG A 38 -1.00 -5.24 11.81
N GLU A 39 -0.46 -6.40 12.15
CA GLU A 39 0.81 -6.52 12.87
C GLU A 39 1.94 -5.90 12.04
N PHE A 40 2.00 -6.20 10.74
CA PHE A 40 2.97 -5.64 9.81
C PHE A 40 2.88 -4.11 9.73
N LEU A 41 1.67 -3.56 9.59
CA LEU A 41 1.45 -2.10 9.59
C LEU A 41 1.86 -1.48 10.92
N ALA A 42 1.57 -2.13 12.05
CA ALA A 42 2.00 -1.67 13.37
C ALA A 42 3.52 -1.64 13.51
N GLY A 43 4.22 -2.69 13.09
CA GLY A 43 5.69 -2.75 13.07
C GLY A 43 6.34 -1.64 12.23
N ASN A 44 5.64 -1.16 11.20
CA ASN A 44 6.08 -0.06 10.33
C ASN A 44 5.63 1.34 10.79
N GLY A 45 4.97 1.44 11.95
CA GLY A 45 4.43 2.72 12.45
C GLY A 45 3.32 3.27 11.56
N ALA A 46 2.53 2.38 10.97
CA ALA A 46 1.51 2.62 9.97
C ALA A 46 0.11 2.13 10.41
N SER A 47 -0.12 1.97 11.71
CA SER A 47 -1.39 1.48 12.28
C SER A 47 -2.64 2.30 11.91
N SER A 48 -2.46 3.53 11.42
CA SER A 48 -3.54 4.41 10.97
C SER A 48 -3.92 4.23 9.50
N LEU A 49 -3.17 3.43 8.74
CA LEU A 49 -3.53 3.12 7.36
C LEU A 49 -4.68 2.13 7.35
N VAL A 50 -5.69 2.43 6.53
CA VAL A 50 -6.63 1.40 6.09
C VAL A 50 -5.94 0.48 5.10
N PHE A 51 -6.35 -0.78 5.05
CA PHE A 51 -5.81 -1.74 4.10
C PHE A 51 -6.90 -2.50 3.35
N ALA A 52 -6.54 -2.96 2.17
CA ALA A 52 -7.27 -3.94 1.40
C ALA A 52 -6.41 -5.19 1.22
N SER A 53 -7.04 -6.36 1.12
CA SER A 53 -6.38 -7.61 0.76
C SER A 53 -6.89 -8.05 -0.60
N ASP A 54 -5.99 -8.15 -1.58
CA ASP A 54 -6.26 -8.47 -2.98
C ASP A 54 -6.12 -9.97 -3.25
N THR A 55 -6.78 -10.80 -2.44
CA THR A 55 -6.64 -12.27 -2.51
C THR A 55 -7.16 -12.87 -3.81
N ASP A 56 -8.04 -12.16 -4.53
CA ASP A 56 -8.59 -12.56 -5.82
C ASP A 56 -7.84 -11.92 -7.02
N THR A 57 -6.72 -11.24 -6.76
CA THR A 57 -5.82 -10.62 -7.74
C THR A 57 -6.46 -9.54 -8.62
N ARG A 58 -7.63 -9.01 -8.25
CA ARG A 58 -8.35 -8.02 -9.06
C ARG A 58 -7.60 -6.70 -9.12
N LEU A 59 -7.07 -6.21 -8.00
CA LEU A 59 -6.37 -4.92 -7.94
C LEU A 59 -5.01 -5.01 -8.65
N ILE A 60 -4.20 -6.05 -8.39
CA ILE A 60 -2.91 -6.20 -9.08
C ILE A 60 -3.09 -6.34 -10.59
N THR A 61 -4.15 -7.02 -11.04
CA THR A 61 -4.45 -7.15 -12.46
C THR A 61 -4.92 -5.83 -13.07
N ALA A 62 -5.86 -5.14 -12.42
CA ALA A 62 -6.40 -3.87 -12.89
C ALA A 62 -5.32 -2.79 -13.02
N TYR A 63 -4.42 -2.70 -12.04
CA TYR A 63 -3.32 -1.72 -12.02
C TYR A 63 -2.00 -2.29 -12.56
N ARG A 64 -2.00 -3.50 -13.15
CA ARG A 64 -0.82 -4.15 -13.72
C ARG A 64 0.39 -4.13 -12.78
N ILE A 65 0.17 -4.39 -11.49
CA ILE A 65 1.21 -4.46 -10.47
C ILE A 65 1.99 -5.76 -10.68
N ASN A 66 3.24 -5.65 -11.11
CA ASN A 66 4.15 -6.77 -11.35
C ASN A 66 5.32 -6.82 -10.35
N GLN A 67 5.40 -5.85 -9.44
CA GLN A 67 6.41 -5.78 -8.38
C GLN A 67 5.76 -5.25 -7.11
N VAL A 68 6.10 -5.86 -5.97
CA VAL A 68 5.75 -5.36 -4.64
C VAL A 68 6.37 -3.99 -4.39
N SER A 69 5.88 -3.28 -3.37
CA SER A 69 6.36 -1.93 -3.04
C SER A 69 6.19 -0.91 -4.17
N THR A 70 5.16 -1.12 -5.01
CA THR A 70 4.69 -0.16 -6.00
C THR A 70 3.68 0.80 -5.37
N ALA A 71 3.88 2.10 -5.55
CA ALA A 71 2.91 3.15 -5.25
C ALA A 71 2.20 3.59 -6.54
N VAL A 72 0.87 3.68 -6.47
CA VAL A 72 0.01 4.22 -7.54
C VAL A 72 -0.82 5.36 -6.95
N ILE A 73 -0.87 6.50 -7.64
CA ILE A 73 -1.74 7.62 -7.28
C ILE A 73 -2.81 7.77 -8.36
N LEU A 74 -4.06 7.84 -7.91
CA LEU A 74 -5.23 8.02 -8.77
C LEU A 74 -5.79 9.43 -8.58
N ASP A 75 -6.34 10.00 -9.65
CA ASP A 75 -7.20 11.18 -9.55
C ASP A 75 -8.61 10.82 -9.07
N ALA A 76 -9.48 11.84 -8.94
CA ALA A 76 -10.86 11.65 -8.47
C ALA A 76 -11.74 10.85 -9.45
N ALA A 77 -11.34 10.70 -10.72
CA ALA A 77 -12.02 9.86 -11.69
C ALA A 77 -11.53 8.39 -11.65
N GLY A 78 -10.53 8.09 -10.81
CA GLY A 78 -9.89 6.78 -10.72
C GLY A 78 -8.82 6.55 -11.78
N THR A 79 -8.37 7.61 -12.47
CA THR A 79 -7.29 7.52 -13.47
C THR A 79 -5.94 7.55 -12.78
N GLU A 80 -5.04 6.65 -13.17
CA GLU A 80 -3.65 6.70 -12.72
C GLU A 80 -2.96 7.98 -13.23
N VAL A 81 -2.45 8.78 -12.30
CA VAL A 81 -1.71 10.02 -12.59
C VAL A 81 -0.24 9.93 -12.18
N PHE A 82 0.14 8.95 -11.37
CA PHE A 82 1.52 8.70 -10.99
C PHE A 82 1.74 7.25 -10.57
N ARG A 83 2.94 6.75 -10.85
CA ARG A 83 3.43 5.44 -10.44
C ARG A 83 4.91 5.48 -10.13
N ALA A 84 5.30 4.82 -9.05
CA ALA A 84 6.69 4.55 -8.74
C ALA A 84 6.83 3.21 -8.02
N VAL A 85 8.01 2.62 -8.16
CA VAL A 85 8.43 1.45 -7.39
C VAL A 85 9.47 1.92 -6.37
N GLU A 86 9.39 1.40 -5.16
CA GLU A 86 10.40 1.65 -4.15
C GLU A 86 11.80 1.23 -4.63
N PRO A 87 12.81 2.12 -4.62
CA PRO A 87 14.16 1.78 -5.06
C PRO A 87 14.76 0.65 -4.23
N GLY A 88 15.27 -0.40 -4.90
CA GLY A 88 15.91 -1.54 -4.24
C GLY A 88 14.95 -2.64 -3.78
N ALA A 89 13.65 -2.54 -4.07
CA ALA A 89 12.65 -3.58 -3.79
C ALA A 89 12.64 -4.72 -4.84
N ALA A 90 13.78 -5.02 -5.47
CA ALA A 90 13.93 -6.00 -6.57
C ALA A 90 14.63 -7.27 -6.11
#